data_AF-A0A9D7D6L4-F1
#
_entry.id   AF-A0A9D7D6L4-F1
#
_cell.length_a   1.000
_cell.length_b   1.000
_cell.length_c   1.000
_cell.angle_alpha   90.00
_cell.angle_beta   90.00
_cell.angle_gamma   90.00
#
_symmetry.space_group_name_H-M   'P 1'
#
loop_
_entity.id
_entity.type
_entity.pdbx_description
1 polymer ?
#
loop_
_entity_poly.entity_id
_entity_poly.type
_entity_poly.pdbx_seq_one_letter_code
_entity_poly.pdbx_strand_id
1 'polypeptide(L)'
;TSLAFSFFAASFAIAPASAAPPVAKPAVGPAPVAAPARPAAPVVAAATTDDPPSMIGIASLQTVPAAAKLKPTDAVKRVPTAVALEEVEQLRPVITKAAKRVVAATRSCKAQDLKFAWPLAGDAAKVWATSNYTDLDSSSGKKDYKGGVGPAAINYDGHRGYDICVGSFREMDTNAVPARAAAPGKVIEVDDAHFDRNTSCTGTWNYVLVEHANGFVSYYGHIKKGSASVKVNDMVTTGQALGIVGSAGCSTHPHLHFEVHDCDNAWIEPAQHGMWQVAPSSYEKSGILDVMLRATGNENGGLSVASIKDPSPNPTTVAKNQWLHVGFSAALRSGDEVHVRVTTIGGDIKNSYWTPDGRYSQRVVYFDSYKMASVGPAYISVFVNGSLKAIRMVTVQ
;
A
#
# COMPACT_ATOMS: atom_id res chain seq x y z
N THR A 1 -42.11 -33.45 58.51
CA THR A 1 -41.66 -32.84 59.79
C THR A 1 -40.26 -32.29 59.57
N SER A 2 -40.14 -31.01 59.21
CA SER A 2 -38.84 -30.34 59.07
C SER A 2 -38.84 -29.06 59.89
N LEU A 3 -37.80 -28.95 60.71
CA LEU A 3 -37.53 -27.88 61.65
C LEU A 3 -37.09 -26.59 60.93
N ALA A 4 -37.48 -25.49 61.56
CA ALA A 4 -37.14 -24.08 61.33
C ALA A 4 -35.64 -23.77 61.64
N PHE A 5 -35.05 -22.60 61.41
CA PHE A 5 -35.49 -21.20 61.55
C PHE A 5 -34.52 -20.24 60.80
N SER A 6 -35.05 -19.07 60.40
CA SER A 6 -34.45 -17.82 59.88
C SER A 6 -33.32 -17.23 60.76
N PHE A 7 -32.43 -16.30 60.37
CA PHE A 7 -32.51 -14.96 59.75
C PHE A 7 -31.07 -14.54 59.29
N PHE A 8 -30.83 -13.67 58.29
CA PHE A 8 -30.74 -12.21 58.45
C PHE A 8 -30.67 -11.46 57.10
N ALA A 9 -31.16 -10.23 57.09
CA ALA A 9 -31.45 -9.37 55.93
C ALA A 9 -30.29 -8.42 55.54
N ALA A 10 -30.33 -7.93 54.30
CA ALA A 10 -29.86 -6.58 53.95
C ALA A 10 -30.74 -5.99 52.84
N SER A 11 -31.40 -4.88 53.17
CA SER A 11 -32.31 -4.09 52.33
C SER A 11 -31.58 -3.38 51.19
N PHE A 12 -32.18 -3.37 50.00
CA PHE A 12 -31.94 -2.33 48.99
C PHE A 12 -33.23 -1.56 48.75
N ALA A 13 -33.18 -0.26 49.02
CA ALA A 13 -34.25 0.69 48.76
C ALA A 13 -34.38 0.95 47.26
N ILE A 14 -35.62 0.92 46.77
CA ILE A 14 -35.99 1.32 45.40
C ILE A 14 -36.24 2.83 45.43
N ALA A 15 -35.46 3.58 44.65
CA ALA A 15 -35.69 5.00 44.39
C ALA A 15 -36.77 5.19 43.30
N PRO A 16 -37.60 6.26 43.37
CA PRO A 16 -38.62 6.52 42.36
C PRO A 16 -38.00 7.11 41.08
N ALA A 17 -38.60 6.75 39.95
CA ALA A 17 -38.23 7.22 38.61
C ALA A 17 -38.43 8.74 38.47
N SER A 18 -37.36 9.45 38.08
CA SER A 18 -37.42 10.84 37.67
C SER A 18 -37.97 10.95 36.25
N ALA A 19 -39.01 11.77 36.08
CA ALA A 19 -39.61 12.11 34.80
C ALA A 19 -38.61 12.86 33.89
N ALA A 20 -38.57 12.48 32.61
CA ALA A 20 -37.82 13.16 31.57
C ALA A 20 -38.57 14.43 31.09
N PRO A 21 -37.86 15.54 30.77
CA PRO A 21 -38.48 16.74 30.20
C PRO A 21 -38.82 16.56 28.70
N PRO A 22 -39.74 17.37 28.14
CA PRO A 22 -40.29 17.14 26.81
C PRO A 22 -39.32 17.49 25.68
N VAL A 23 -39.40 16.71 24.60
CA VAL A 23 -38.68 16.85 23.34
C VAL A 23 -39.10 18.12 22.60
N ALA A 24 -38.16 19.03 22.34
CA ALA A 24 -38.36 20.18 21.47
C ALA A 24 -38.37 19.76 19.99
N LYS A 25 -39.36 20.24 19.22
CA LYS A 25 -39.44 20.06 17.76
C LYS A 25 -38.28 20.80 17.05
N PRO A 26 -37.74 20.27 15.94
CA PRO A 26 -36.74 20.99 15.16
C PRO A 26 -37.36 22.17 14.42
N ALA A 27 -36.71 23.34 14.52
CA ALA A 27 -37.04 24.53 13.76
C ALA A 27 -36.65 24.35 12.28
N VAL A 28 -37.57 24.69 11.38
CA VAL A 28 -37.35 24.75 9.93
C VAL A 28 -36.53 26.01 9.64
N GLY A 29 -35.29 25.83 9.21
CA GLY A 29 -34.44 26.92 8.71
C GLY A 29 -34.85 27.34 7.28
N PRO A 30 -34.62 28.60 6.88
CA PRO A 30 -35.03 29.11 5.58
C PRO A 30 -34.18 28.52 4.44
N ALA A 31 -34.82 28.31 3.29
CA ALA A 31 -34.22 27.80 2.07
C ALA A 31 -33.03 28.67 1.58
N PRO A 32 -31.96 28.07 1.03
CA PRO A 32 -30.87 28.84 0.45
C PRO A 32 -31.30 29.52 -0.86
N VAL A 33 -31.01 30.82 -0.91
CA VAL A 33 -31.26 31.76 -2.00
C VAL A 33 -30.43 31.37 -3.23
N ALA A 34 -31.08 31.39 -4.40
CA ALA A 34 -30.45 31.16 -5.69
C ALA A 34 -29.39 32.22 -6.00
N ALA A 35 -28.18 31.79 -6.36
CA ALA A 35 -27.13 32.66 -6.86
C ALA A 35 -27.42 33.12 -8.30
N PRO A 36 -27.12 34.38 -8.67
CA PRO A 36 -27.41 34.91 -9.99
C PRO A 36 -26.42 34.39 -11.04
N ALA A 37 -26.94 34.14 -12.25
CA ALA A 37 -26.17 33.81 -13.44
C ALA A 37 -25.14 34.89 -13.77
N ARG A 38 -23.93 34.48 -14.13
CA ARG A 38 -22.93 35.35 -14.79
C ARG A 38 -22.69 34.88 -16.23
N PRO A 39 -22.43 35.81 -17.16
CA PRO A 39 -22.52 35.59 -18.59
C PRO A 39 -21.27 34.93 -19.18
N ALA A 40 -21.48 34.36 -20.37
CA ALA A 40 -20.48 33.71 -21.20
C ALA A 40 -19.50 34.68 -21.90
N ALA A 41 -18.41 34.05 -22.40
CA ALA A 41 -17.54 34.42 -23.53
C ALA A 41 -16.20 35.12 -23.20
N PRO A 42 -15.11 34.92 -24.01
CA PRO A 42 -15.13 34.40 -25.37
C PRO A 42 -14.24 33.18 -25.69
N VAL A 43 -14.65 32.60 -26.80
CA VAL A 43 -14.02 31.57 -27.64
C VAL A 43 -12.70 32.07 -28.22
N VAL A 44 -11.68 31.20 -28.24
CA VAL A 44 -10.56 31.28 -29.18
C VAL A 44 -10.51 29.95 -29.94
N ALA A 45 -10.96 29.98 -31.19
CA ALA A 45 -10.52 29.08 -32.26
C ALA A 45 -9.16 29.60 -32.78
N ALA A 46 -8.24 28.87 -33.43
CA ALA A 46 -8.19 27.58 -34.09
C ALA A 46 -6.73 27.07 -33.95
N ALA A 47 -6.37 25.82 -34.22
CA ALA A 47 -6.06 25.39 -35.58
C ALA A 47 -5.96 23.86 -35.66
N THR A 48 -6.60 23.35 -36.71
CA THR A 48 -6.54 22.01 -37.29
C THR A 48 -5.26 21.80 -38.08
N THR A 49 -4.64 20.63 -37.98
CA THR A 49 -4.02 19.95 -39.14
C THR A 49 -4.09 18.44 -38.94
N ASP A 50 -4.71 17.80 -39.93
CA ASP A 50 -4.78 16.37 -40.19
C ASP A 50 -3.41 15.75 -40.51
N ASP A 51 -3.21 14.49 -40.07
CA ASP A 51 -2.92 13.30 -40.90
C ASP A 51 -2.06 12.23 -40.17
N PRO A 52 -2.40 10.93 -40.31
CA PRO A 52 -1.66 9.81 -39.72
C PRO A 52 -0.68 9.15 -40.73
N PRO A 53 0.41 8.48 -40.30
CA PRO A 53 1.16 7.62 -41.20
C PRO A 53 0.62 6.18 -41.19
N SER A 54 0.48 5.71 -42.42
CA SER A 54 -0.02 4.45 -42.96
C SER A 54 0.80 3.19 -42.66
N MET A 55 0.09 2.08 -42.79
CA MET A 55 0.54 0.67 -42.80
C MET A 55 1.44 0.30 -43.99
N ILE A 56 2.38 -0.61 -43.74
CA ILE A 56 2.99 -1.59 -44.68
C ILE A 56 3.05 -2.89 -43.86
N GLY A 57 2.73 -4.11 -44.30
CA GLY A 57 2.34 -4.72 -45.56
C GLY A 57 2.17 -6.23 -45.25
N ILE A 58 1.27 -6.89 -45.97
CA ILE A 58 0.69 -8.20 -45.67
C ILE A 58 1.63 -9.34 -46.10
N ALA A 59 1.68 -10.44 -45.34
CA ALA A 59 1.94 -11.77 -45.89
C ALA A 59 1.00 -12.80 -45.23
N SER A 60 0.15 -13.39 -46.07
CA SER A 60 -0.88 -14.40 -45.79
C SER A 60 -0.32 -15.72 -45.24
N LEU A 61 -1.11 -16.43 -44.42
CA LEU A 61 -1.30 -17.87 -44.57
C LEU A 61 -2.63 -18.34 -43.93
N GLN A 62 -3.55 -18.76 -44.81
CA GLN A 62 -4.49 -19.90 -44.76
C GLN A 62 -5.39 -20.20 -43.54
N THR A 63 -6.59 -20.68 -43.89
CA THR A 63 -7.82 -20.92 -43.11
C THR A 63 -7.92 -22.26 -42.34
N VAL A 64 -8.93 -22.34 -41.44
CA VAL A 64 -9.71 -23.52 -40.92
C VAL A 64 -9.25 -24.15 -39.57
N PRO A 65 -10.10 -24.69 -38.64
CA PRO A 65 -11.46 -24.38 -38.18
C PRO A 65 -11.60 -24.26 -36.62
N ALA A 66 -12.85 -24.34 -36.13
CA ALA A 66 -13.37 -24.17 -34.78
C ALA A 66 -12.76 -24.97 -33.60
N ALA A 67 -12.87 -24.33 -32.42
CA ALA A 67 -13.03 -24.84 -31.06
C ALA A 67 -12.10 -25.99 -30.59
N ALA A 68 -11.02 -25.62 -29.88
CA ALA A 68 -10.36 -26.49 -28.92
C ALA A 68 -9.86 -25.71 -27.70
N LYS A 69 -10.03 -26.33 -26.53
CA LYS A 69 -9.79 -25.84 -25.17
C LYS A 69 -8.39 -25.24 -24.98
N LEU A 70 -8.30 -24.00 -24.52
CA LEU A 70 -7.05 -23.36 -24.11
C LEU A 70 -6.59 -23.88 -22.74
N LYS A 71 -5.38 -24.46 -22.69
CA LYS A 71 -4.60 -24.68 -21.46
C LYS A 71 -3.86 -23.37 -21.12
N PRO A 72 -3.73 -22.99 -19.84
CA PRO A 72 -3.04 -21.77 -19.44
C PRO A 72 -1.52 -22.04 -19.35
N THR A 73 -0.82 -22.00 -20.47
CA THR A 73 0.63 -21.80 -20.51
C THR A 73 0.92 -20.96 -21.75
N ASP A 74 1.23 -19.68 -21.53
CA ASP A 74 2.09 -18.80 -22.36
C ASP A 74 1.73 -17.33 -22.13
N ALA A 75 2.05 -16.81 -20.95
CA ALA A 75 2.14 -15.38 -20.68
C ALA A 75 3.03 -15.08 -19.46
N VAL A 76 4.25 -15.63 -19.43
CA VAL A 76 5.30 -15.13 -18.51
C VAL A 76 6.40 -14.52 -19.36
N LYS A 77 6.15 -13.31 -19.86
CA LYS A 77 7.25 -12.45 -20.32
C LYS A 77 8.00 -11.97 -19.08
N ARG A 78 9.23 -12.46 -18.95
CA ARG A 78 10.24 -12.07 -17.96
C ARG A 78 10.30 -10.55 -17.84
N VAL A 79 10.30 -10.04 -16.60
CA VAL A 79 10.86 -8.72 -16.29
C VAL A 79 12.05 -8.96 -15.35
N PRO A 80 13.30 -8.91 -15.85
CA PRO A 80 14.49 -9.03 -15.02
C PRO A 80 15.26 -7.69 -14.91
N THR A 81 15.90 -7.47 -13.76
CA THR A 81 17.10 -6.63 -13.51
C THR A 81 17.09 -5.11 -13.75
N ALA A 82 16.19 -4.51 -14.54
CA ALA A 82 16.28 -3.07 -14.85
C ALA A 82 15.81 -2.13 -13.72
N VAL A 83 14.84 -2.57 -12.91
CA VAL A 83 14.18 -1.74 -11.88
C VAL A 83 15.16 -1.24 -10.81
N ALA A 84 16.11 -2.08 -10.39
CA ALA A 84 17.04 -1.74 -9.33
C ALA A 84 18.11 -0.72 -9.73
N LEU A 85 18.57 -0.78 -10.98
CA LEU A 85 19.55 0.19 -11.50
C LEU A 85 18.92 1.57 -11.68
N GLU A 86 17.63 1.64 -12.04
CA GLU A 86 16.90 2.90 -12.21
C GLU A 86 16.62 3.60 -10.88
N GLU A 87 16.27 2.84 -9.83
CA GLU A 87 16.13 3.34 -8.44
C GLU A 87 17.43 3.97 -7.93
N VAL A 88 18.54 3.24 -8.08
CA VAL A 88 19.89 3.68 -7.74
C VAL A 88 20.29 4.94 -8.51
N GLU A 89 20.01 4.99 -9.81
CA GLU A 89 20.38 6.10 -10.69
C GLU A 89 19.56 7.36 -10.40
N GLN A 90 18.29 7.22 -10.00
CA GLN A 90 17.44 8.34 -9.60
C GLN A 90 17.81 8.94 -8.23
N LEU A 91 18.27 8.11 -7.28
CA LEU A 91 18.78 8.61 -5.99
C LEU A 91 20.18 9.23 -6.12
N ARG A 92 20.99 8.82 -7.11
CA ARG A 92 22.37 9.31 -7.32
C ARG A 92 22.55 10.84 -7.30
N PRO A 93 21.73 11.66 -8.00
CA PRO A 93 21.86 13.13 -7.95
C PRO A 93 21.42 13.74 -6.61
N VAL A 94 20.43 13.17 -5.91
CA VAL A 94 20.02 13.57 -4.55
C VAL A 94 21.15 13.30 -3.57
N ILE A 95 21.71 12.08 -3.61
CA ILE A 95 22.89 11.64 -2.86
C ILE A 95 24.08 12.59 -3.10
N THR A 96 24.32 13.00 -4.36
CA THR A 96 25.43 13.91 -4.71
C THR A 96 25.23 15.33 -4.17
N LYS A 97 23.98 15.80 -4.05
CA LYS A 97 23.64 17.12 -3.51
C LYS A 97 23.68 17.16 -1.98
N ALA A 98 23.20 16.09 -1.32
CA ALA A 98 23.34 15.90 0.11
C ALA A 98 24.82 15.76 0.53
N ALA A 99 25.61 14.98 -0.21
CA ALA A 99 27.06 14.82 0.01
C ALA A 99 27.84 16.14 -0.09
N LYS A 100 27.43 17.07 -0.96
CA LYS A 100 28.10 18.38 -1.12
C LYS A 100 27.84 19.38 0.02
N ARG A 101 26.88 19.12 0.91
CA ARG A 101 26.62 19.98 2.10
C ARG A 101 27.37 19.53 3.36
N VAL A 102 28.11 18.42 3.31
CA VAL A 102 28.94 17.95 4.42
C VAL A 102 30.36 18.49 4.27
N VAL A 103 30.54 19.79 4.54
CA VAL A 103 31.89 20.37 4.66
C VAL A 103 32.38 20.21 6.10
N ALA A 104 33.35 19.31 6.26
CA ALA A 104 34.41 19.30 7.29
C ALA A 104 33.99 19.58 8.75
N ALA A 105 33.27 18.63 9.35
CA ALA A 105 33.57 18.21 10.71
C ALA A 105 33.90 16.73 10.64
N THR A 106 35.02 16.30 11.21
CA THR A 106 35.42 14.89 11.37
C THR A 106 34.39 14.18 12.25
N ARG A 107 33.25 13.82 11.66
CA ARG A 107 32.17 13.08 12.29
C ARG A 107 32.45 11.61 12.05
N SER A 108 32.97 10.93 13.05
CA SER A 108 32.97 9.48 13.06
C SER A 108 31.56 9.02 13.43
N CYS A 109 30.86 8.39 12.49
CA CYS A 109 29.64 7.66 12.78
C CYS A 109 29.94 6.52 13.76
N LYS A 110 29.58 6.71 15.03
CA LYS A 110 29.53 5.61 16.00
C LYS A 110 28.11 5.04 16.00
N ALA A 111 27.94 3.87 15.38
CA ALA A 111 26.65 3.17 15.32
C ALA A 111 26.10 2.79 16.70
N GLN A 112 26.97 2.72 17.72
CA GLN A 112 26.68 2.18 19.05
C GLN A 112 25.61 2.95 19.84
N ASP A 113 25.38 4.23 19.51
CA ASP A 113 24.49 5.11 20.29
C ASP A 113 23.14 5.42 19.60
N LEU A 114 22.91 4.96 18.37
CA LEU A 114 21.68 5.23 17.63
C LEU A 114 20.79 3.99 17.54
N LYS A 115 19.55 4.13 17.99
CA LYS A 115 18.54 3.08 17.91
C LYS A 115 17.30 3.59 17.19
N PHE A 116 17.06 3.03 16.01
CA PHE A 116 15.88 3.27 15.21
C PHE A 116 14.67 2.53 15.76
N ALA A 117 13.63 3.30 16.07
CA ALA A 117 12.27 2.80 16.13
C ALA A 117 11.78 2.48 14.72
N TRP A 118 10.68 1.74 14.61
CA TRP A 118 10.09 1.44 13.32
C TRP A 118 9.57 2.72 12.64
N PRO A 119 9.88 2.96 11.34
CA PRO A 119 9.59 4.21 10.67
C PRO A 119 8.15 4.35 10.18
N LEU A 120 7.23 3.47 10.61
CA LEU A 120 5.80 3.51 10.28
C LEU A 120 4.92 3.43 11.51
N ALA A 121 3.79 4.14 11.45
CA ALA A 121 2.72 3.98 12.42
C ALA A 121 2.05 2.60 12.31
N GLY A 122 1.51 2.11 13.42
CA GLY A 122 0.58 0.98 13.43
C GLY A 122 1.24 -0.38 13.64
N ASP A 123 0.39 -1.39 13.74
CA ASP A 123 0.78 -2.78 13.99
C ASP A 123 1.25 -3.45 12.68
N ALA A 124 2.48 -3.98 12.71
CA ALA A 124 3.13 -4.74 11.64
C ALA A 124 2.26 -5.86 11.06
N ALA A 125 1.36 -6.43 11.87
CA ALA A 125 0.51 -7.53 11.43
C ALA A 125 -0.78 -7.05 10.73
N LYS A 126 -1.08 -5.75 10.77
CA LYS A 126 -2.38 -5.18 10.36
C LYS A 126 -2.30 -4.08 9.30
N VAL A 127 -1.22 -3.30 9.27
CA VAL A 127 -1.19 -2.03 8.52
C VAL A 127 -0.14 -2.02 7.41
N TRP A 128 1.00 -2.68 7.63
CA TRP A 128 2.13 -2.64 6.71
C TRP A 128 2.92 -3.94 6.73
N ALA A 129 3.72 -4.20 5.71
CA ALA A 129 4.58 -5.37 5.65
C ALA A 129 5.93 -5.05 5.01
N THR A 130 7.01 -5.53 5.62
CA THR A 130 8.34 -5.44 5.01
C THR A 130 8.42 -6.39 3.82
N SER A 131 8.61 -5.84 2.62
CA SER A 131 8.65 -6.56 1.36
C SER A 131 10.06 -6.80 0.86
N ASN A 132 10.98 -5.88 1.13
CA ASN A 132 12.38 -5.99 0.76
C ASN A 132 13.27 -5.47 1.90
N TYR A 133 14.35 -6.20 2.16
CA TYR A 133 15.46 -5.79 3.01
C TYR A 133 16.64 -5.28 2.17
N THR A 134 17.64 -4.70 2.82
CA THR A 134 18.86 -4.25 2.16
C THR A 134 19.51 -5.43 1.45
N ASP A 135 20.03 -5.21 0.25
CA ASP A 135 20.88 -6.17 -0.43
C ASP A 135 22.31 -6.06 0.09
N LEU A 136 22.77 -7.17 0.66
CA LEU A 136 24.10 -7.36 1.21
C LEU A 136 25.04 -8.04 0.22
N ASP A 137 24.54 -8.41 -0.96
CA ASP A 137 25.37 -8.86 -2.05
C ASP A 137 25.99 -7.62 -2.74
N SER A 138 27.31 -7.62 -2.87
CA SER A 138 28.03 -6.55 -3.56
C SER A 138 28.29 -6.86 -5.04
N SER A 139 27.86 -8.04 -5.49
CA SER A 139 27.83 -8.48 -6.88
C SER A 139 26.40 -8.43 -7.43
N SER A 140 26.13 -9.01 -8.60
CA SER A 140 24.79 -9.09 -9.20
C SER A 140 23.90 -10.19 -8.58
N GLY A 141 24.10 -10.45 -7.28
CA GLY A 141 23.45 -11.50 -6.53
C GLY A 141 22.30 -10.95 -5.69
N LYS A 142 21.88 -11.70 -4.68
CA LYS A 142 20.89 -11.25 -3.70
C LYS A 142 21.18 -11.88 -2.37
N LYS A 143 21.33 -11.06 -1.33
CA LYS A 143 21.55 -11.54 0.04
C LYS A 143 20.87 -10.61 1.04
N ASP A 144 20.08 -11.15 1.95
CA ASP A 144 19.46 -10.35 3.01
C ASP A 144 20.11 -10.61 4.39
N TYR A 145 19.82 -9.74 5.36
CA TYR A 145 20.40 -9.83 6.71
C TYR A 145 19.88 -11.03 7.53
N LYS A 146 18.78 -11.67 7.09
CA LYS A 146 18.26 -12.91 7.67
C LYS A 146 19.01 -14.14 7.14
N GLY A 147 19.94 -13.96 6.20
CA GLY A 147 20.75 -15.02 5.60
C GLY A 147 20.11 -15.65 4.36
N GLY A 148 19.01 -15.10 3.84
CA GLY A 148 18.43 -15.51 2.58
C GLY A 148 19.38 -15.18 1.43
N VAL A 149 19.49 -16.10 0.44
CA VAL A 149 20.31 -15.93 -0.76
C VAL A 149 19.49 -16.29 -2.01
N GLY A 150 19.68 -15.55 -3.10
CA GLY A 150 19.02 -15.83 -4.37
C GLY A 150 17.48 -15.81 -4.23
N PRO A 151 16.74 -16.84 -4.66
CA PRO A 151 15.27 -16.89 -4.50
C PRO A 151 14.79 -16.87 -3.04
N ALA A 152 15.64 -17.27 -2.08
CA ALA A 152 15.30 -17.25 -0.67
C ALA A 152 15.51 -15.87 -0.02
N ALA A 153 16.23 -14.95 -0.67
CA ALA A 153 16.44 -13.60 -0.18
C ALA A 153 15.17 -12.74 -0.34
N ILE A 154 14.81 -12.03 0.73
CA ILE A 154 13.66 -11.11 0.82
C ILE A 154 14.12 -9.72 0.37
N ASN A 155 14.53 -9.62 -0.89
CA ASN A 155 14.98 -8.39 -1.54
C ASN A 155 15.11 -8.60 -3.07
N TYR A 156 15.56 -7.55 -3.74
CA TYR A 156 16.03 -7.58 -5.13
C TYR A 156 17.49 -7.08 -5.22
N ASP A 157 18.17 -7.47 -6.30
CA ASP A 157 19.58 -7.15 -6.57
C ASP A 157 19.79 -5.63 -6.56
N GLY A 158 20.70 -5.12 -5.73
CA GLY A 158 21.03 -3.70 -5.64
C GLY A 158 20.11 -2.85 -4.76
N HIS A 159 19.18 -3.44 -4.01
CA HIS A 159 18.31 -2.72 -3.08
C HIS A 159 19.07 -2.14 -1.88
N ARG A 160 18.88 -0.86 -1.57
CA ARG A 160 19.71 -0.12 -0.60
C ARG A 160 19.10 0.14 0.78
N GLY A 161 17.90 -0.37 1.02
CA GLY A 161 17.23 -0.14 2.28
C GLY A 161 16.10 -1.12 2.55
N TYR A 162 15.04 -0.62 3.16
CA TYR A 162 13.85 -1.39 3.52
C TYR A 162 12.66 -0.86 2.74
N ASP A 163 11.99 -1.74 2.00
CA ASP A 163 10.68 -1.43 1.44
C ASP A 163 9.62 -1.95 2.38
N ILE A 164 8.75 -1.05 2.82
CA ILE A 164 7.69 -1.36 3.76
C ILE A 164 6.35 -0.95 3.14
N CYS A 165 5.63 -1.96 2.65
CA CYS A 165 4.37 -1.80 1.92
C CYS A 165 3.23 -1.42 2.82
N VAL A 166 2.29 -0.65 2.26
CA VAL A 166 0.97 -0.41 2.85
C VAL A 166 -0.11 -1.09 2.02
N GLY A 167 -1.34 -1.05 2.53
CA GLY A 167 -2.56 -1.62 1.93
C GLY A 167 -2.63 -1.51 0.42
N SER A 168 -2.89 -0.33 -0.09
CA SER A 168 -3.09 -0.09 -1.53
C SER A 168 -3.02 1.41 -1.79
N PHE A 169 -3.19 1.82 -3.04
CA PHE A 169 -3.42 3.23 -3.37
C PHE A 169 -4.65 3.82 -2.65
N ARG A 170 -5.64 2.98 -2.29
CA ARG A 170 -6.75 3.42 -1.45
C ARG A 170 -6.32 3.67 -0.02
N GLU A 171 -5.53 2.78 0.58
CA GLU A 171 -4.95 3.00 1.92
C GLU A 171 -4.15 4.32 1.94
N MET A 172 -3.34 4.54 0.91
CA MET A 172 -2.60 5.80 0.70
C MET A 172 -3.52 7.02 0.64
N ASP A 173 -4.71 6.90 0.05
CA ASP A 173 -5.69 7.99 -0.03
C ASP A 173 -6.32 8.36 1.31
N THR A 174 -6.37 7.43 2.27
CA THR A 174 -6.87 7.70 3.62
C THR A 174 -5.91 8.56 4.46
N ASN A 175 -4.65 8.69 4.05
CA ASN A 175 -3.57 9.29 4.83
C ASN A 175 -3.34 8.62 6.21
N ALA A 176 -3.81 7.37 6.41
CA ALA A 176 -3.76 6.70 7.71
C ALA A 176 -2.35 6.20 8.10
N VAL A 177 -1.43 6.11 7.14
CA VAL A 177 -0.08 5.56 7.37
C VAL A 177 0.99 6.63 7.20
N PRO A 178 1.29 7.41 8.26
CA PRO A 178 2.39 8.36 8.22
C PRO A 178 3.75 7.63 8.34
N ALA A 179 4.72 8.06 7.53
CA ALA A 179 6.12 7.81 7.77
C ALA A 179 6.55 8.60 9.01
N ARG A 180 7.31 7.97 9.90
CA ARG A 180 7.72 8.51 11.19
C ARG A 180 9.23 8.55 11.30
N ALA A 181 9.76 9.60 11.93
CA ALA A 181 11.17 9.68 12.27
C ALA A 181 11.57 8.47 13.11
N ALA A 182 12.47 7.64 12.59
CA ALA A 182 12.96 6.44 13.24
C ALA A 182 13.82 6.76 14.48
N ALA A 183 14.45 7.93 14.51
CA ALA A 183 15.21 8.43 15.66
C ALA A 183 15.22 9.97 15.66
N PRO A 184 15.59 10.63 16.78
CA PRO A 184 15.64 12.09 16.84
C PRO A 184 16.72 12.64 15.90
N GLY A 185 16.47 13.79 15.30
CA GLY A 185 17.40 14.38 14.35
C GLY A 185 16.94 15.72 13.81
N LYS A 186 17.70 16.23 12.84
CA LYS A 186 17.41 17.47 12.11
C LYS A 186 17.03 17.12 10.68
N VAL A 187 15.93 17.65 10.18
CA VAL A 187 15.56 17.51 8.77
C VAL A 187 16.54 18.30 7.91
N ILE A 188 17.22 17.65 6.99
CA ILE A 188 18.24 18.29 6.13
C ILE A 188 17.78 18.50 4.69
N GLU A 189 16.77 17.73 4.25
CA GLU A 189 16.19 17.85 2.92
C GLU A 189 14.74 17.35 2.91
N VAL A 190 13.91 17.99 2.10
CA VAL A 190 12.53 17.61 1.81
C VAL A 190 12.27 17.89 0.34
N ASP A 191 11.74 16.91 -0.38
CA ASP A 191 11.10 17.08 -1.69
C ASP A 191 9.79 16.30 -1.69
N ASP A 192 8.65 16.95 -1.93
CA ASP A 192 7.34 16.31 -1.96
C ASP A 192 6.46 16.84 -3.10
N ALA A 193 7.07 17.36 -4.17
CA ALA A 193 6.35 18.04 -5.25
C ALA A 193 5.92 17.11 -6.40
N HIS A 194 6.47 15.90 -6.48
CA HIS A 194 6.38 15.02 -7.64
C HIS A 194 5.19 14.08 -7.58
N PHE A 195 4.79 13.57 -8.74
CA PHE A 195 3.69 12.61 -8.88
C PHE A 195 3.96 11.34 -8.07
N ASP A 196 2.93 10.84 -7.40
CA ASP A 196 3.02 9.85 -6.31
C ASP A 196 2.11 8.63 -6.48
N ARG A 197 1.58 8.41 -7.69
CA ARG A 197 0.80 7.21 -8.04
C ARG A 197 1.46 6.37 -9.13
N ASN A 198 2.78 6.20 -9.04
CA ASN A 198 3.53 5.39 -10.00
C ASN A 198 3.22 3.91 -9.83
N THR A 199 3.13 3.19 -10.95
CA THR A 199 2.90 1.74 -10.99
C THR A 199 4.03 1.02 -11.72
N SER A 200 5.14 1.73 -11.86
CA SER A 200 6.33 1.42 -12.65
C SER A 200 7.48 2.28 -12.15
N CYS A 201 8.71 1.83 -12.37
CA CYS A 201 9.89 2.59 -11.97
C CYS A 201 10.07 3.85 -12.83
N THR A 202 9.35 4.92 -12.53
CA THR A 202 9.29 6.11 -13.40
C THR A 202 9.12 7.39 -12.61
N GLY A 203 9.76 8.47 -13.04
CA GLY A 203 9.56 9.81 -12.48
C GLY A 203 10.47 10.14 -11.29
N THR A 204 10.24 11.30 -10.68
CA THR A 204 11.09 11.85 -9.61
C THR A 204 10.56 11.48 -8.23
N TRP A 205 11.49 11.26 -7.30
CA TRP A 205 11.22 10.84 -5.93
C TRP A 205 10.70 11.99 -5.07
N ASN A 206 9.80 11.66 -4.15
CA ASN A 206 9.51 12.49 -2.99
C ASN A 206 10.15 11.84 -1.76
N TYR A 207 10.80 12.63 -0.91
CA TYR A 207 11.53 12.14 0.24
C TYR A 207 11.67 13.18 1.36
N VAL A 208 11.96 12.68 2.57
CA VAL A 208 12.45 13.46 3.71
C VAL A 208 13.77 12.86 4.16
N LEU A 209 14.78 13.68 4.44
CA LEU A 209 16.08 13.24 4.98
C LEU A 209 16.26 13.78 6.40
N VAL A 210 16.61 12.90 7.34
CA VAL A 210 16.85 13.26 8.75
C VAL A 210 18.29 12.91 9.15
N GLU A 211 19.06 13.93 9.50
CA GLU A 211 20.40 13.81 10.06
C GLU A 211 20.34 13.60 11.58
N HIS A 212 21.00 12.57 12.08
CA HIS A 212 21.05 12.23 13.50
C HIS A 212 22.29 12.80 14.19
N ALA A 213 22.24 12.88 15.52
CA ALA A 213 23.31 13.49 16.32
C ALA A 213 24.71 12.85 16.10
N ASN A 214 24.75 11.56 15.76
CA ASN A 214 25.97 10.82 15.49
C ASN A 214 26.38 10.81 13.99
N GLY A 215 25.77 11.65 13.16
CA GLY A 215 26.15 11.86 11.77
C GLY A 215 25.49 10.91 10.75
N PHE A 216 24.77 9.88 11.20
CA PHE A 216 23.98 9.05 10.29
C PHE A 216 22.81 9.86 9.71
N VAL A 217 22.38 9.50 8.51
CA VAL A 217 21.21 10.07 7.85
C VAL A 217 20.21 8.96 7.56
N SER A 218 18.96 9.14 7.99
CA SER A 218 17.85 8.29 7.55
C SER A 218 17.10 8.92 6.39
N TYR A 219 16.84 8.12 5.36
CA TYR A 219 16.11 8.49 4.15
C TYR A 219 14.71 7.92 4.25
N TYR A 220 13.69 8.73 3.96
CA TYR A 220 12.28 8.32 3.93
C TYR A 220 11.74 8.64 2.54
N GLY A 221 11.76 7.66 1.64
CA GLY A 221 11.41 7.79 0.22
C GLY A 221 9.93 7.51 -0.10
N HIS A 222 9.58 7.74 -1.36
CA HIS A 222 8.24 7.58 -1.93
C HIS A 222 7.13 8.34 -1.19
N ILE A 223 7.44 9.50 -0.59
CA ILE A 223 6.46 10.28 0.17
C ILE A 223 5.30 10.75 -0.74
N LYS A 224 4.08 10.74 -0.21
CA LYS A 224 2.89 11.24 -0.91
C LYS A 224 3.06 12.73 -1.20
N LYS A 225 2.69 13.15 -2.40
CA LYS A 225 2.83 14.53 -2.88
C LYS A 225 2.13 15.52 -1.95
N GLY A 226 2.83 16.59 -1.57
CA GLY A 226 2.32 17.65 -0.70
C GLY A 226 1.96 17.20 0.71
N SER A 227 2.43 16.04 1.15
CA SER A 227 2.10 15.47 2.45
C SER A 227 3.19 15.67 3.51
N ALA A 228 4.36 16.20 3.15
CA ALA A 228 5.43 16.42 4.11
C ALA A 228 4.95 17.39 5.20
N SER A 229 5.04 16.97 6.45
CA SER A 229 4.59 17.75 7.62
C SER A 229 5.75 18.46 8.34
N VAL A 230 6.95 18.43 7.74
CA VAL A 230 8.19 19.01 8.26
C VAL A 230 8.89 19.83 7.19
N LYS A 231 9.78 20.71 7.63
CA LYS A 231 10.61 21.58 6.78
C LYS A 231 12.09 21.37 7.07
N VAL A 232 12.93 21.74 6.11
CA VAL A 232 14.38 21.76 6.31
C VAL A 232 14.73 22.61 7.54
N ASN A 233 15.63 22.08 8.37
CA ASN A 233 16.06 22.54 9.69
C ASN A 233 15.11 22.26 10.87
N ASP A 234 13.96 21.63 10.67
CA ASP A 234 13.13 21.20 11.78
C ASP A 234 13.86 20.12 12.62
N MET A 235 13.75 20.23 13.93
CA MET A 235 14.16 19.16 14.85
C MET A 235 13.00 18.20 15.04
N VAL A 236 13.24 16.92 14.81
CA VAL A 236 12.24 15.85 14.94
C VAL A 236 12.58 14.92 16.09
N THR A 237 11.55 14.37 16.71
CA THR A 237 11.67 13.34 17.76
C THR A 237 11.26 11.97 17.22
N THR A 238 11.73 10.89 17.85
CA THR A 238 11.34 9.53 17.47
C THR A 238 9.81 9.39 17.42
N GLY A 239 9.30 8.83 16.33
CA GLY A 239 7.87 8.62 16.12
C GLY A 239 7.12 9.85 15.58
N GLN A 240 7.75 11.01 15.47
CA GLN A 240 7.13 12.20 14.87
C GLN A 240 6.82 11.95 13.39
N ALA A 241 5.62 12.33 12.95
CA ALA A 241 5.24 12.21 11.54
C ALA A 241 6.08 13.14 10.66
N LEU A 242 6.58 12.59 9.55
CA LEU A 242 7.38 13.31 8.55
C LEU A 242 6.58 13.61 7.28
N GLY A 243 5.68 12.69 6.92
CA GLY A 243 4.80 12.76 5.77
C GLY A 243 3.97 11.48 5.66
N ILE A 244 3.18 11.36 4.59
CA ILE A 244 2.36 10.17 4.33
C ILE A 244 3.09 9.26 3.35
N VAL A 245 3.02 7.95 3.54
CA VAL A 245 3.54 6.97 2.57
C VAL A 245 2.81 7.14 1.23
N GLY A 246 3.54 7.18 0.13
CA GLY A 246 3.01 7.30 -1.22
C GLY A 246 3.68 6.32 -2.19
N SER A 247 3.68 6.66 -3.48
CA SER A 247 4.33 5.89 -4.55
C SER A 247 4.99 6.84 -5.58
N ALA A 248 5.79 7.78 -5.09
CA ALA A 248 6.52 8.74 -5.92
C ALA A 248 7.87 8.20 -6.41
N GLY A 249 8.29 8.58 -7.61
CA GLY A 249 9.53 8.09 -8.21
C GLY A 249 9.47 6.62 -8.63
N CYS A 250 10.62 5.94 -8.59
CA CYS A 250 10.72 4.53 -8.91
C CYS A 250 9.92 3.66 -7.93
N SER A 251 8.63 3.45 -8.18
CA SER A 251 7.75 2.77 -7.24
C SER A 251 6.63 2.07 -8.01
N THR A 252 6.30 0.83 -7.63
CA THR A 252 5.28 0.05 -8.35
C THR A 252 3.94 -0.04 -7.61
N HIS A 253 3.89 0.42 -6.37
CA HIS A 253 2.73 0.53 -5.48
C HIS A 253 3.13 1.34 -4.23
N PRO A 254 2.18 1.76 -3.38
CA PRO A 254 2.52 2.52 -2.19
C PRO A 254 3.36 1.73 -1.19
N HIS A 255 4.50 2.28 -0.80
CA HIS A 255 5.40 1.75 0.22
C HIS A 255 6.36 2.84 0.71
N LEU A 256 6.86 2.69 1.92
CA LEU A 256 7.96 3.51 2.42
C LEU A 256 9.27 2.82 2.03
N HIS A 257 10.16 3.56 1.37
CA HIS A 257 11.56 3.17 1.21
C HIS A 257 12.38 3.83 2.31
N PHE A 258 13.03 3.03 3.16
CA PHE A 258 13.80 3.50 4.30
C PHE A 258 15.27 3.07 4.18
N GLU A 259 16.17 4.03 4.03
CA GLU A 259 17.62 3.80 4.00
C GLU A 259 18.29 4.46 5.19
N VAL A 260 19.46 3.93 5.56
CA VAL A 260 20.35 4.57 6.53
C VAL A 260 21.72 4.71 5.90
N HIS A 261 22.23 5.94 5.88
CA HIS A 261 23.56 6.27 5.40
C HIS A 261 24.45 6.68 6.56
N ASP A 262 25.72 6.26 6.51
CA ASP A 262 26.76 6.70 7.43
C ASP A 262 27.35 8.07 7.03
N CYS A 263 28.39 8.51 7.75
CA CYS A 263 29.05 9.80 7.54
C CYS A 263 29.80 9.90 6.21
N ASP A 264 30.18 8.75 5.63
CA ASP A 264 30.83 8.66 4.34
C ASP A 264 29.79 8.52 3.21
N ASN A 265 28.50 8.65 3.56
CA ASN A 265 27.35 8.52 2.68
C ASN A 265 27.19 7.11 2.10
N ALA A 266 27.80 6.10 2.71
CA ALA A 266 27.57 4.71 2.38
C ALA A 266 26.27 4.24 3.05
N TRP A 267 25.44 3.55 2.29
CA TRP A 267 24.24 2.90 2.79
C TRP A 267 24.67 1.71 3.67
N ILE A 268 23.96 1.51 4.77
CA ILE A 268 24.24 0.45 5.72
C ILE A 268 22.98 -0.36 6.01
N GLU A 269 23.16 -1.62 6.39
CA GLU A 269 22.08 -2.46 6.91
C GLU A 269 21.98 -2.29 8.43
N PRO A 270 20.98 -1.57 8.97
CA PRO A 270 20.93 -1.23 10.39
C PRO A 270 20.86 -2.47 11.30
N ALA A 271 20.33 -3.59 10.82
CA ALA A 271 20.28 -4.85 11.57
C ALA A 271 21.67 -5.45 11.83
N GLN A 272 22.61 -5.34 10.88
CA GLN A 272 23.99 -5.83 11.07
C GLN A 272 24.76 -5.01 12.12
N HIS A 273 24.36 -3.77 12.33
CA HIS A 273 24.94 -2.86 13.33
C HIS A 273 24.15 -2.83 14.64
N GLY A 274 23.12 -3.68 14.78
CA GLY A 274 22.26 -3.70 15.96
C GLY A 274 21.52 -2.38 16.21
N MET A 275 21.28 -1.58 15.17
CA MET A 275 20.70 -0.24 15.30
C MET A 275 19.18 -0.24 15.41
N TRP A 276 18.52 -1.39 15.38
CA TRP A 276 17.08 -1.48 15.60
C TRP A 276 16.74 -1.61 17.09
N GLN A 277 15.76 -0.83 17.56
CA GLN A 277 15.18 -1.00 18.91
C GLN A 277 14.49 -2.35 19.04
N VAL A 278 13.70 -2.69 18.02
CA VAL A 278 13.07 -3.99 17.83
C VAL A 278 13.47 -4.44 16.43
N ALA A 279 14.06 -5.63 16.33
CA ALA A 279 14.46 -6.17 15.04
C ALA A 279 13.26 -6.14 14.07
N PRO A 280 13.45 -5.72 12.81
CA PRO A 280 12.40 -5.75 11.83
C PRO A 280 11.84 -7.16 11.76
N SER A 281 10.54 -7.28 12.05
CA SER A 281 9.86 -8.52 11.73
C SER A 281 9.79 -8.59 10.21
N SER A 282 10.16 -9.74 9.65
CA SER A 282 9.53 -10.17 8.41
C SER A 282 8.04 -10.28 8.74
N TYR A 283 7.16 -9.85 7.85
CA TYR A 283 5.76 -10.21 8.02
C TYR A 283 5.68 -11.74 8.11
N GLU A 284 5.31 -12.25 9.28
CA GLU A 284 5.22 -13.68 9.57
C GLU A 284 3.79 -14.14 9.24
N LYS A 285 3.69 -14.84 8.09
CA LYS A 285 2.59 -15.66 7.58
C LYS A 285 1.32 -14.94 7.12
N SER A 286 1.36 -14.58 5.82
CA SER A 286 0.21 -14.73 4.92
C SER A 286 -0.89 -13.69 5.12
N GLY A 287 -0.56 -12.41 4.94
CA GLY A 287 -1.42 -11.28 5.28
C GLY A 287 -2.05 -10.64 4.06
N ILE A 288 -3.37 -10.53 4.09
CA ILE A 288 -4.09 -9.64 3.17
C ILE A 288 -3.99 -8.23 3.74
N LEU A 289 -3.35 -7.33 2.99
CA LEU A 289 -3.22 -5.92 3.36
C LEU A 289 -4.51 -5.18 3.00
N ASP A 290 -5.10 -5.48 1.83
CA ASP A 290 -6.35 -4.87 1.42
C ASP A 290 -7.17 -5.76 0.47
N VAL A 291 -8.51 -5.60 0.49
CA VAL A 291 -9.45 -6.25 -0.45
C VAL A 291 -10.26 -5.18 -1.18
N MET A 292 -10.21 -5.20 -2.51
CA MET A 292 -10.81 -4.23 -3.42
C MET A 292 -11.91 -4.91 -4.25
N LEU A 293 -13.04 -4.24 -4.40
CA LEU A 293 -14.24 -4.78 -5.06
C LEU A 293 -14.75 -3.80 -6.12
N ARG A 294 -14.87 -4.16 -7.39
CA ARG A 294 -15.45 -3.26 -8.41
C ARG A 294 -16.72 -3.86 -8.97
N ALA A 295 -17.79 -3.08 -9.10
CA ALA A 295 -18.98 -3.55 -9.80
C ALA A 295 -19.05 -2.93 -11.20
N THR A 296 -19.25 -3.74 -12.25
CA THR A 296 -19.41 -3.26 -13.63
C THR A 296 -20.48 -4.03 -14.39
N GLY A 297 -20.91 -3.50 -15.54
CA GLY A 297 -21.90 -4.15 -16.39
C GLY A 297 -21.38 -5.34 -17.20
N ASN A 298 -20.08 -5.66 -17.16
CA ASN A 298 -19.49 -6.72 -17.99
C ASN A 298 -18.41 -7.53 -17.25
N GLU A 299 -18.10 -8.71 -17.75
CA GLU A 299 -17.11 -9.61 -17.14
C GLU A 299 -15.67 -9.10 -17.29
N ASN A 300 -15.44 -8.27 -18.32
CA ASN A 300 -14.14 -7.71 -18.72
C ASN A 300 -13.83 -6.38 -18.03
N GLY A 301 -14.56 -6.01 -16.99
CA GLY A 301 -14.39 -4.78 -16.19
C GLY A 301 -13.14 -4.79 -15.31
N GLY A 302 -12.04 -5.32 -15.86
CA GLY A 302 -10.81 -5.70 -15.21
C GLY A 302 -10.35 -4.67 -14.20
N LEU A 303 -10.14 -5.15 -12.98
CA LEU A 303 -9.25 -4.50 -12.07
C LEU A 303 -7.83 -4.65 -12.65
N SER A 304 -7.04 -3.60 -12.57
CA SER A 304 -5.62 -3.57 -12.92
C SER A 304 -4.89 -2.70 -11.91
N VAL A 305 -3.56 -2.76 -11.88
CA VAL A 305 -2.76 -1.86 -11.02
C VAL A 305 -3.08 -0.38 -11.31
N ALA A 306 -3.44 -0.05 -12.56
CA ALA A 306 -3.85 1.30 -12.96
C ALA A 306 -5.30 1.66 -12.60
N SER A 307 -6.20 0.69 -12.40
CA SER A 307 -7.60 0.96 -11.99
C SER A 307 -7.74 1.25 -10.50
N ILE A 308 -6.63 1.27 -9.74
CA ILE A 308 -6.55 1.58 -8.31
C ILE A 308 -6.31 3.11 -8.09
N LYS A 309 -6.52 3.93 -9.12
CA LYS A 309 -6.10 5.34 -9.15
C LYS A 309 -7.12 6.38 -8.67
N ASP A 310 -8.37 6.04 -8.32
CA ASP A 310 -9.37 7.02 -7.83
C ASP A 310 -10.55 6.34 -7.06
N PRO A 311 -11.43 7.07 -6.33
CA PRO A 311 -12.19 6.50 -5.22
C PRO A 311 -13.30 5.55 -5.68
N SER A 312 -13.44 4.50 -4.86
CA SER A 312 -14.46 3.45 -4.86
C SER A 312 -14.35 2.39 -5.96
N PRO A 313 -13.56 1.34 -5.67
CA PRO A 313 -14.02 -0.01 -5.86
C PRO A 313 -14.15 -0.64 -4.46
N ASN A 314 -15.17 -0.22 -3.70
CA ASN A 314 -15.74 -1.07 -2.64
C ASN A 314 -17.25 -0.79 -2.55
N PRO A 315 -18.04 -1.22 -3.54
CA PRO A 315 -19.48 -1.10 -3.47
C PRO A 315 -19.96 -1.84 -2.22
N THR A 316 -20.79 -1.19 -1.41
CA THR A 316 -21.57 -1.88 -0.37
C THR A 316 -22.83 -2.50 -0.98
N THR A 317 -23.17 -2.15 -2.23
CA THR A 317 -24.34 -2.62 -2.96
C THR A 317 -24.01 -2.85 -4.45
N VAL A 318 -24.54 -3.93 -5.01
CA VAL A 318 -24.34 -4.35 -6.41
C VAL A 318 -25.72 -4.71 -7.00
N ALA A 319 -26.01 -4.36 -8.25
CA ALA A 319 -27.27 -4.74 -8.87
C ALA A 319 -27.29 -6.24 -9.25
N LYS A 320 -28.47 -6.86 -9.23
CA LYS A 320 -28.68 -8.21 -9.75
C LYS A 320 -28.18 -8.29 -11.20
N ASN A 321 -27.48 -9.36 -11.51
CA ASN A 321 -26.80 -9.66 -12.78
C ASN A 321 -25.60 -8.77 -13.13
N GLN A 322 -25.24 -7.81 -12.27
CA GLN A 322 -24.00 -7.05 -12.42
C GLN A 322 -22.80 -7.92 -12.08
N TRP A 323 -21.65 -7.62 -12.69
CA TRP A 323 -20.39 -8.29 -12.40
C TRP A 323 -19.68 -7.62 -11.24
N LEU A 324 -19.25 -8.41 -10.27
CA LEU A 324 -18.40 -8.01 -9.16
C LEU A 324 -16.99 -8.53 -9.40
N HIS A 325 -16.02 -7.64 -9.54
CA HIS A 325 -14.61 -7.95 -9.65
C HIS A 325 -13.96 -7.89 -8.27
N VAL A 326 -13.20 -8.90 -7.89
CA VAL A 326 -12.48 -8.96 -6.62
C VAL A 326 -10.99 -8.88 -6.89
N GLY A 327 -10.28 -8.03 -6.15
CA GLY A 327 -8.82 -7.97 -6.11
C GLY A 327 -8.31 -7.79 -4.68
N PHE A 328 -7.03 -8.07 -4.45
CA PHE A 328 -6.40 -7.85 -3.14
C PHE A 328 -4.93 -7.48 -3.27
N SER A 329 -4.40 -6.86 -2.23
CA SER A 329 -2.97 -6.70 -1.99
C SER A 329 -2.56 -7.54 -0.79
N ALA A 330 -1.37 -8.13 -0.83
CA ALA A 330 -0.95 -9.06 0.19
C ALA A 330 0.58 -9.14 0.30
N ALA A 331 1.06 -9.55 1.47
CA ALA A 331 2.44 -9.95 1.70
C ALA A 331 2.49 -11.49 1.76
N LEU A 332 2.79 -12.10 0.62
CA LEU A 332 2.78 -13.55 0.43
C LEU A 332 4.18 -14.08 0.13
N ARG A 333 4.43 -15.33 0.51
CA ARG A 333 5.66 -16.05 0.17
C ARG A 333 5.42 -17.04 -0.97
N SER A 334 6.50 -17.45 -1.60
CA SER A 334 6.47 -18.58 -2.54
C SER A 334 5.84 -19.79 -1.87
N GLY A 335 4.84 -20.38 -2.51
CA GLY A 335 4.14 -21.55 -1.98
C GLY A 335 3.00 -21.26 -1.01
N ASP A 336 2.71 -19.99 -0.66
CA ASP A 336 1.46 -19.65 0.03
C ASP A 336 0.26 -19.98 -0.88
N GLU A 337 -0.82 -20.52 -0.32
CA GLU A 337 -2.04 -20.82 -1.06
C GLU A 337 -3.12 -19.80 -0.75
N VAL A 338 -3.60 -19.05 -1.75
CA VAL A 338 -4.68 -18.08 -1.59
C VAL A 338 -5.97 -18.62 -2.16
N HIS A 339 -7.03 -18.62 -1.35
CA HIS A 339 -8.37 -19.01 -1.78
C HIS A 339 -9.32 -17.83 -1.65
N VAL A 340 -10.02 -17.49 -2.73
CA VAL A 340 -11.12 -16.51 -2.71
C VAL A 340 -12.44 -17.25 -2.87
N ARG A 341 -13.36 -17.04 -1.92
CA ARG A 341 -14.72 -17.58 -1.92
C ARG A 341 -15.74 -16.45 -1.96
N VAL A 342 -16.69 -16.54 -2.87
CA VAL A 342 -17.87 -15.65 -2.90
C VAL A 342 -19.12 -16.47 -2.61
N THR A 343 -19.73 -16.24 -1.45
CA THR A 343 -20.91 -16.95 -0.96
C THR A 343 -22.13 -16.04 -0.99
N THR A 344 -23.25 -16.51 -1.55
CA THR A 344 -24.55 -15.81 -1.52
C THR A 344 -25.60 -16.65 -0.81
N ILE A 345 -26.81 -16.11 -0.62
CA ILE A 345 -27.97 -16.90 -0.14
C ILE A 345 -28.20 -18.15 -1.00
N GLY A 346 -27.94 -18.09 -2.30
CA GLY A 346 -28.09 -19.22 -3.22
C GLY A 346 -26.95 -20.25 -3.18
N GLY A 347 -25.97 -20.08 -2.29
CA GLY A 347 -24.76 -20.89 -2.20
C GLY A 347 -23.51 -20.19 -2.74
N ASP A 348 -22.41 -20.94 -2.80
CA ASP A 348 -21.13 -20.48 -3.32
C ASP A 348 -21.21 -20.26 -4.85
N ILE A 349 -20.82 -19.08 -5.32
CA ILE A 349 -20.81 -18.75 -6.75
C ILE A 349 -19.62 -19.42 -7.43
N LYS A 350 -18.43 -19.35 -6.81
CA LYS A 350 -17.17 -19.89 -7.31
C LYS A 350 -16.10 -19.84 -6.22
N ASN A 351 -15.21 -20.82 -6.23
CA ASN A 351 -14.00 -20.86 -5.41
C ASN A 351 -12.80 -20.77 -6.34
N SER A 352 -11.86 -19.91 -6.00
CA SER A 352 -10.68 -19.70 -6.83
C SER A 352 -9.41 -19.85 -6.02
N TYR A 353 -8.40 -20.45 -6.65
CA TYR A 353 -7.15 -20.86 -6.01
C TYR A 353 -5.97 -20.26 -6.76
N TRP A 354 -4.99 -19.78 -6.01
CA TRP A 354 -3.75 -19.25 -6.57
C TRP A 354 -2.57 -19.46 -5.60
N THR A 355 -1.40 -19.76 -6.16
CA THR A 355 -0.12 -19.87 -5.44
C THR A 355 0.88 -18.90 -6.05
N PRO A 356 1.48 -17.98 -5.27
CA PRO A 356 2.52 -17.09 -5.77
C PRO A 356 3.80 -17.86 -6.16
N ASP A 357 4.41 -17.46 -7.26
CA ASP A 357 5.68 -17.98 -7.74
C ASP A 357 6.86 -17.20 -7.15
N GLY A 358 7.49 -17.73 -6.10
CA GLY A 358 8.90 -17.43 -5.80
C GLY A 358 9.25 -16.04 -5.27
N ARG A 359 8.34 -15.07 -5.23
CA ARG A 359 8.64 -13.67 -4.86
C ARG A 359 7.64 -13.15 -3.84
N TYR A 360 8.08 -12.24 -2.97
CA TYR A 360 7.15 -11.34 -2.26
C TYR A 360 6.40 -10.56 -3.34
N SER A 361 5.21 -11.05 -3.70
CA SER A 361 4.42 -10.46 -4.76
C SER A 361 3.55 -9.38 -4.14
N GLN A 362 4.05 -8.14 -4.15
CA GLN A 362 3.20 -6.94 -4.09
C GLN A 362 2.37 -6.76 -5.37
N ARG A 363 2.45 -7.73 -6.31
CA ARG A 363 1.68 -7.73 -7.55
C ARG A 363 0.23 -8.09 -7.23
N VAL A 364 -0.61 -7.07 -7.17
CA VAL A 364 -2.06 -7.18 -7.30
C VAL A 364 -2.38 -7.88 -8.63
N VAL A 365 -2.53 -9.21 -8.66
CA VAL A 365 -3.18 -9.91 -9.78
C VAL A 365 -3.78 -11.25 -9.32
N TYR A 366 -4.73 -11.21 -8.37
CA TYR A 366 -5.87 -12.10 -8.55
C TYR A 366 -7.06 -11.21 -8.85
N PHE A 367 -7.54 -11.30 -10.08
CA PHE A 367 -8.78 -10.66 -10.49
C PHE A 367 -9.70 -11.75 -10.97
N ASP A 368 -10.86 -11.83 -10.34
CA ASP A 368 -11.93 -12.69 -10.82
C ASP A 368 -13.23 -11.92 -10.77
N SER A 369 -14.10 -12.30 -11.68
CA SER A 369 -15.35 -11.63 -11.96
C SER A 369 -16.46 -12.60 -11.59
N TYR A 370 -17.36 -12.15 -10.72
CA TYR A 370 -18.48 -12.94 -10.22
C TYR A 370 -19.77 -12.28 -10.67
N LYS A 371 -20.60 -13.00 -11.42
CA LYS A 371 -21.92 -12.50 -11.81
C LYS A 371 -22.89 -12.63 -10.63
N MET A 372 -23.41 -11.51 -10.14
CA MET A 372 -24.24 -11.47 -8.94
C MET A 372 -25.70 -11.79 -9.25
N ALA A 373 -26.04 -13.07 -9.40
CA ALA A 373 -27.38 -13.49 -9.86
C ALA A 373 -28.47 -13.53 -8.77
N SER A 374 -28.07 -13.66 -7.50
CA SER A 374 -28.98 -13.85 -6.37
C SER A 374 -29.06 -12.59 -5.50
N VAL A 375 -30.27 -12.08 -5.29
CA VAL A 375 -30.55 -10.93 -4.40
C VAL A 375 -30.27 -11.32 -2.94
N GLY A 376 -29.71 -10.40 -2.18
CA GLY A 376 -29.34 -10.60 -0.77
C GLY A 376 -27.85 -10.38 -0.48
N PRO A 377 -27.39 -10.67 0.74
CA PRO A 377 -25.99 -10.53 1.12
C PRO A 377 -25.11 -11.52 0.33
N ALA A 378 -23.97 -10.99 -0.11
CA ALA A 378 -22.87 -11.76 -0.66
C ALA A 378 -21.59 -11.51 0.16
N TYR A 379 -20.91 -12.58 0.55
CA TYR A 379 -19.70 -12.54 1.35
C TYR A 379 -18.50 -12.93 0.51
N ILE A 380 -17.52 -12.04 0.44
CA ILE A 380 -16.23 -12.24 -0.22
C ILE A 380 -15.22 -12.56 0.86
N SER A 381 -14.77 -13.81 0.92
CA SER A 381 -13.84 -14.31 1.92
C SER A 381 -12.51 -14.66 1.25
N VAL A 382 -11.41 -14.18 1.84
CA VAL A 382 -10.05 -14.45 1.37
C VAL A 382 -9.33 -15.27 2.44
N PHE A 383 -8.87 -16.45 2.06
CA PHE A 383 -8.11 -17.35 2.90
C PHE A 383 -6.67 -17.42 2.40
N VAL A 384 -5.72 -17.58 3.31
CA VAL A 384 -4.36 -17.92 2.97
C VAL A 384 -3.90 -19.12 3.80
N ASN A 385 -3.38 -20.16 3.14
CA ASN A 385 -3.01 -21.44 3.75
C ASN A 385 -4.15 -22.01 4.61
N GLY A 386 -5.38 -21.99 4.07
CA GLY A 386 -6.60 -22.46 4.74
C GLY A 386 -7.15 -21.56 5.85
N SER A 387 -6.44 -20.50 6.27
CA SER A 387 -6.89 -19.59 7.32
C SER A 387 -7.61 -18.38 6.76
N LEU A 388 -8.78 -17.99 7.29
CA LEU A 388 -9.49 -16.78 6.89
C LEU A 388 -8.67 -15.54 7.26
N LYS A 389 -8.38 -14.68 6.28
CA LYS A 389 -7.58 -13.45 6.45
C LYS A 389 -8.39 -12.18 6.23
N ALA A 390 -9.39 -12.21 5.37
CA ALA A 390 -10.27 -11.07 5.15
C ALA A 390 -11.68 -11.52 4.77
N ILE A 391 -12.69 -10.73 5.18
CA ILE A 391 -14.07 -10.87 4.73
C ILE A 391 -14.64 -9.49 4.38
N ARG A 392 -15.44 -9.42 3.31
CA ARG A 392 -16.22 -8.24 2.91
C ARG A 392 -17.64 -8.68 2.57
N MET A 393 -18.62 -7.84 2.92
CA MET A 393 -20.02 -8.07 2.58
C MET A 393 -20.48 -7.01 1.58
N VAL A 394 -21.19 -7.44 0.55
CA VAL A 394 -21.92 -6.57 -0.39
C VAL A 394 -23.37 -7.02 -0.45
N THR A 395 -24.29 -6.07 -0.60
CA THR A 395 -25.72 -6.37 -0.78
C THR A 395 -26.04 -6.42 -2.27
N VAL A 396 -26.58 -7.54 -2.76
CA VAL A 396 -27.09 -7.64 -4.13
C VAL A 396 -28.57 -7.20 -4.13
N GLN A 397 -28.91 -6.20 -4.95
CA GLN A 397 -30.26 -5.63 -5.07
C GLN A 397 -30.92 -5.95 -6.41
#